data_AF-A0A7V9HKH6-F1
#
_entry.id   AF-A0A7V9HKH6-F1
#
_cell.length_a   1.000
_cell.length_b   1.000
_cell.length_c   1.000
_cell.angle_alpha   90.00
_cell.angle_beta   90.00
_cell.angle_gamma   90.00
#
_symmetry.space_group_name_H-M   'P 1'
#
loop_
_entity.id
_entity.type
_entity.pdbx_description
1 polymer ?
#
loop_
_entity_poly.entity_id
_entity_poly.type
_entity_poly.pdbx_seq_one_letter_code
_entity_poly.pdbx_strand_id
1 'polypeptide(L)'
;MITISRRTALFSAAALFATRLLPTRSAAATARSAYCPSAKERQVLKRLNKLRAKHGRSALKMDRGLGAAARHHANDMAQRNYFNHKSPNGDRASNRARDHGYRG
;
A
#
# COMPACT_ATOMS: atom_id res chain seq x y z
N MET A 1 6.77 -32.92 -63.76
CA MET A 1 6.04 -33.32 -62.54
C MET A 1 5.90 -32.07 -61.67
N ILE A 2 4.71 -31.48 -61.64
CA ILE A 2 4.41 -30.20 -60.98
C ILE A 2 3.55 -30.52 -59.76
N THR A 3 4.01 -30.16 -58.56
CA THR A 3 3.22 -30.30 -57.33
C THR A 3 3.16 -28.95 -56.62
N ILE A 4 2.00 -28.30 -56.72
CA ILE A 4 1.65 -27.05 -56.04
C ILE A 4 1.15 -27.43 -54.64
N SER A 5 1.80 -26.95 -53.58
CA SER A 5 1.27 -27.06 -52.22
C SER A 5 0.86 -25.67 -51.73
N ARG A 6 -0.45 -25.43 -51.74
CA ARG A 6 -1.11 -24.26 -51.17
C ARG A 6 -1.11 -24.40 -49.65
N ARG A 7 -0.50 -23.45 -48.93
CA ARG A 7 -0.75 -23.27 -47.50
C ARG A 7 -1.42 -21.93 -47.26
N THR A 8 -2.72 -22.04 -47.02
CA THR A 8 -3.68 -21.01 -46.66
C THR A 8 -3.24 -20.25 -45.41
N ALA A 9 -3.31 -18.93 -45.50
CA ALA A 9 -3.24 -18.02 -44.37
C ALA A 9 -4.45 -18.23 -43.45
N LEU A 10 -4.21 -18.25 -42.13
CA LEU A 10 -5.24 -18.03 -41.12
C LEU A 10 -4.86 -16.76 -40.37
N PHE A 11 -5.59 -15.68 -40.68
CA PHE A 11 -5.66 -14.49 -39.85
C PHE A 11 -6.55 -14.83 -38.64
N SER A 12 -5.98 -14.89 -37.44
CA SER A 12 -6.76 -14.81 -36.21
C SER A 12 -6.70 -13.38 -35.67
N ALA A 13 -7.81 -12.68 -35.86
CA ALA A 13 -8.15 -11.50 -35.08
C ALA A 13 -8.44 -11.92 -33.63
N ALA A 14 -7.82 -11.26 -32.65
CA ALA A 14 -8.29 -11.27 -31.28
C ALA A 14 -8.35 -9.82 -30.78
N ALA A 15 -9.57 -9.37 -30.60
CA ALA A 15 -9.95 -8.04 -30.17
C ALA A 15 -9.65 -7.82 -28.67
N LEU A 16 -9.41 -6.55 -28.34
CA LEU A 16 -9.90 -5.87 -27.13
C LEU A 16 -9.60 -6.52 -25.77
N PHE A 17 -8.53 -6.07 -25.11
CA PHE A 17 -8.57 -5.87 -23.65
C PHE A 17 -7.77 -4.61 -23.29
N ALA A 18 -8.33 -3.45 -23.62
CA ALA A 18 -7.97 -2.21 -22.93
C ALA A 18 -8.63 -2.24 -21.54
N THR A 19 -8.07 -3.03 -20.61
CA THR A 19 -8.41 -2.91 -19.19
C THR A 19 -7.87 -1.58 -18.69
N ARG A 20 -8.74 -0.56 -18.62
CA ARG A 20 -8.49 0.62 -17.79
C ARG A 20 -8.26 0.14 -16.35
N LEU A 21 -7.01 0.22 -15.89
CA LEU A 21 -6.63 0.17 -14.48
C LEU A 21 -7.34 1.32 -13.75
N LEU A 22 -8.54 1.06 -13.23
CA LEU A 22 -9.21 1.94 -12.28
C LEU A 22 -8.34 2.05 -11.01
N PRO A 23 -8.20 3.26 -10.42
CA PRO A 23 -7.25 3.49 -9.36
C PRO A 23 -7.65 2.72 -8.08
N THR A 24 -6.63 2.23 -7.38
CA THR A 24 -6.57 1.40 -6.16
C THR A 24 -7.27 1.96 -4.90
N ARG A 25 -8.12 2.97 -5.04
CA ARG A 25 -8.71 3.71 -3.91
C ARG A 25 -9.62 2.83 -3.02
N SER A 26 -10.22 1.80 -3.59
CA SER A 26 -11.07 0.85 -2.85
C SER A 26 -10.26 -0.03 -1.88
N ALA A 27 -9.07 -0.49 -2.28
CA ALA A 27 -8.24 -1.36 -1.44
C ALA A 27 -7.69 -0.61 -0.22
N ALA A 28 -7.25 0.64 -0.41
CA ALA A 28 -6.71 1.44 0.67
C ALA A 28 -7.79 1.86 1.69
N ALA A 29 -9.02 2.14 1.24
CA ALA A 29 -10.15 2.40 2.12
C ALA A 29 -10.50 1.18 2.98
N THR A 30 -10.49 -0.02 2.40
CA THR A 30 -10.67 -1.29 3.13
C THR A 30 -9.56 -1.52 4.15
N ALA A 31 -8.29 -1.32 3.77
CA ALA A 31 -7.15 -1.46 4.68
C ALA A 31 -7.22 -0.48 5.87
N ARG A 32 -7.66 0.76 5.63
CA ARG A 32 -7.89 1.76 6.70
C ARG A 32 -9.00 1.33 7.65
N SER A 33 -10.12 0.84 7.11
CA SER A 33 -11.26 0.37 7.91
C SER A 33 -10.88 -0.81 8.80
N ALA A 34 -10.12 -1.76 8.24
CA ALA A 34 -9.67 -2.97 8.91
C ALA A 34 -8.55 -2.74 9.94
N TYR A 35 -7.86 -1.60 9.93
CA TYR A 35 -6.78 -1.36 10.88
C TYR A 35 -7.33 -1.21 12.30
N CYS A 36 -6.90 -2.14 13.16
CA CYS A 36 -7.01 -2.07 14.60
C CYS A 36 -5.60 -2.15 15.22
N PRO A 37 -5.22 -1.23 16.11
CA PRO A 37 -3.98 -1.33 16.86
C PRO A 37 -3.93 -2.62 17.68
N SER A 38 -2.77 -3.25 17.73
CA SER A 38 -2.45 -4.34 18.65
C SER A 38 -2.25 -3.82 20.08
N ALA A 39 -2.20 -4.73 21.06
CA ALA A 39 -1.87 -4.37 22.43
C ALA A 39 -0.47 -3.71 22.54
N LYS A 40 0.50 -4.18 21.75
CA LYS A 40 1.85 -3.62 21.70
C LYS A 40 1.86 -2.18 21.14
N GLU A 41 1.16 -1.93 20.02
CA GLU A 41 1.02 -0.57 19.46
C GLU A 41 0.37 0.39 20.47
N ARG A 42 -0.66 -0.05 21.20
CA ARG A 42 -1.27 0.74 22.28
C ARG A 42 -0.30 1.03 23.42
N GLN A 43 0.52 0.06 23.82
CA GLN A 43 1.51 0.25 24.88
C GLN A 43 2.60 1.25 24.46
N VAL A 44 3.04 1.21 23.20
CA VAL A 44 3.97 2.19 22.64
C VAL A 44 3.38 3.59 22.69
N LEU A 45 2.12 3.77 22.25
CA LEU A 45 1.45 5.08 22.33
C LEU A 45 1.35 5.58 23.76
N LYS A 46 0.98 4.71 24.71
CA LYS A 46 0.87 5.06 26.14
C LYS A 46 2.21 5.58 26.67
N ARG A 47 3.31 4.89 26.38
CA ARG A 47 4.66 5.29 26.79
C ARG A 47 5.08 6.60 26.12
N LEU A 48 4.83 6.75 24.82
CA LEU A 48 5.12 7.97 24.08
C LEU A 48 4.35 9.17 24.64
N ASN A 49 3.06 9.03 24.91
CA ASN A 49 2.25 10.09 25.51
C ASN A 49 2.69 10.43 26.94
N LYS A 50 3.17 9.46 27.73
CA LYS A 50 3.80 9.74 29.04
C LYS A 50 5.04 10.63 28.88
N LEU A 51 5.88 10.36 27.89
CA LEU A 51 7.05 11.19 27.60
C LEU A 51 6.63 12.59 27.11
N ARG A 52 5.65 12.67 26.21
CA ARG A 52 5.10 13.95 25.73
C ARG A 52 4.57 14.82 26.86
N ALA A 53 3.84 14.23 27.81
CA ALA A 53 3.34 14.94 28.99
C ALA A 53 4.47 15.49 29.87
N LYS A 54 5.56 14.72 30.08
CA LYS A 54 6.75 15.19 30.81
C LYS A 54 7.40 16.43 30.15
N HIS A 55 7.23 16.59 28.85
CA HIS A 55 7.73 17.74 28.08
C HIS A 55 6.64 18.77 27.75
N GLY A 56 5.51 18.77 28.46
CA GLY A 56 4.43 19.75 28.26
C GLY A 56 3.73 19.67 26.88
N ARG A 57 3.78 18.51 26.21
CA ARG A 57 3.18 18.30 24.88
C ARG A 57 1.86 17.55 24.98
N SER A 58 0.87 17.98 24.18
CA SER A 58 -0.45 17.32 24.08
C SER A 58 -0.34 15.87 23.64
N ALA A 59 -1.24 15.01 24.14
CA ALA A 59 -1.28 13.60 23.79
C ALA A 59 -1.60 13.37 22.31
N LEU A 60 -0.94 12.38 21.71
CA LEU A 60 -1.25 11.88 20.38
C LEU A 60 -2.39 10.86 20.44
N LYS A 61 -3.14 10.78 19.34
CA LYS A 61 -4.16 9.76 19.11
C LYS A 61 -3.73 8.87 17.94
N MET A 62 -4.16 7.62 17.96
CA MET A 62 -3.99 6.72 16.82
C MET A 62 -4.93 7.16 15.71
N ASP A 63 -4.38 7.33 14.51
CA ASP A 63 -5.17 7.48 13.29
C ASP A 63 -5.18 6.15 12.52
N ARG A 64 -6.36 5.78 11.99
CA ARG A 64 -6.53 4.51 11.28
C ARG A 64 -5.80 4.49 9.94
N GLY A 65 -5.74 5.62 9.23
CA GLY A 65 -5.04 5.74 7.95
C GLY A 65 -3.53 5.63 8.14
N LEU A 66 -2.99 6.39 9.10
CA LEU A 66 -1.56 6.32 9.44
C LEU A 66 -1.15 4.94 9.95
N GLY A 67 -1.98 4.32 10.81
CA GLY A 67 -1.72 2.97 11.31
C GLY A 67 -1.73 1.92 10.19
N ALA A 68 -2.71 1.99 9.28
CA ALA A 68 -2.77 1.11 8.11
C ALA A 68 -1.55 1.27 7.20
N ALA A 69 -1.16 2.52 6.90
CA ALA A 69 0.03 2.81 6.09
C ALA A 69 1.32 2.28 6.72
N ALA A 70 1.47 2.46 8.03
CA ALA A 70 2.64 1.97 8.77
C ALA A 70 2.72 0.44 8.75
N ARG A 71 1.59 -0.25 8.98
CA ARG A 71 1.52 -1.72 8.93
C ARG A 71 1.81 -2.26 7.54
N HIS A 72 1.26 -1.63 6.49
CA HIS A 72 1.56 -1.99 5.11
C HIS A 72 3.07 -1.87 4.82
N HIS A 73 3.70 -0.76 5.20
CA HIS A 73 5.14 -0.56 4.99
C HIS A 73 6.00 -1.55 5.78
N ALA A 74 5.63 -1.86 7.02
CA ALA A 74 6.33 -2.85 7.84
C ALA A 74 6.28 -4.25 7.21
N ASN A 75 5.12 -4.64 6.66
CA ASN A 75 4.96 -5.90 5.96
C ASN A 75 5.78 -5.92 4.66
N ASP A 76 5.77 -4.85 3.87
CA ASP A 76 6.56 -4.72 2.64
C ASP A 76 8.07 -4.83 2.92
N MET A 77 8.56 -4.17 3.97
CA MET A 77 9.94 -4.28 4.46
C MET A 77 10.32 -5.73 4.81
N ALA A 78 9.46 -6.42 5.58
CA ALA A 78 9.69 -7.79 5.97
C ALA A 78 9.66 -8.78 4.78
N GLN A 79 8.70 -8.61 3.87
CA GLN A 79 8.54 -9.49 2.71
C GLN A 79 9.64 -9.33 1.67
N ARG A 80 10.20 -8.12 1.53
CA ARG A 80 11.19 -7.79 0.50
C ARG A 80 12.59 -7.59 1.07
N ASN A 81 12.82 -8.00 2.31
CA ASN A 81 14.12 -8.00 3.00
C ASN A 81 14.86 -6.65 2.93
N TYR A 82 14.17 -5.56 3.28
CA TYR A 82 14.80 -4.26 3.39
C TYR A 82 14.31 -3.49 4.61
N PHE A 83 15.14 -2.56 5.11
CA PHE A 83 14.77 -1.68 6.21
C PHE A 83 15.11 -0.23 5.85
N ASN A 84 14.10 0.52 5.37
CA ASN A 84 14.29 1.90 4.93
C ASN A 84 12.98 2.69 5.03
N HIS A 85 13.07 4.01 5.23
CA HIS A 85 11.95 4.92 5.15
C HIS A 85 11.41 5.08 3.72
N LYS A 86 12.29 5.00 2.72
CA LYS A 86 11.93 5.01 1.31
C LYS A 86 11.77 3.57 0.83
N SER A 87 10.63 3.25 0.25
CA SER A 87 10.40 1.93 -0.36
C SER A 87 11.26 1.81 -1.64
N PRO A 88 11.64 0.59 -2.08
CA PRO A 88 12.48 0.41 -3.26
C PRO A 88 11.86 0.98 -4.55
N ASN A 89 10.54 1.09 -4.60
CA ASN A 89 9.79 1.71 -5.72
C ASN A 89 9.80 3.25 -5.70
N GLY A 90 10.42 3.89 -4.71
CA GLY A 90 10.45 5.35 -4.60
C GLY A 90 9.62 5.94 -3.47
N ASP A 91 8.66 5.18 -2.91
CA ASP A 91 7.64 5.77 -2.04
C ASP A 91 8.18 6.24 -0.70
N ARG A 92 7.70 7.43 -0.28
CA ARG A 92 7.99 8.02 1.02
C ARG A 92 6.79 7.83 1.96
N ALA A 93 6.99 8.04 3.26
CA ALA A 93 5.94 7.91 4.26
C ALA A 93 4.70 8.78 3.96
N SER A 94 4.90 9.98 3.40
CA SER A 94 3.80 10.88 3.00
C SER A 94 2.99 10.37 1.80
N ASN A 95 3.60 9.64 0.86
CA ASN A 95 2.87 8.99 -0.22
C ASN A 95 1.95 7.92 0.38
N ARG A 96 2.54 6.99 1.15
CA ARG A 96 1.79 5.91 1.80
C ARG A 96 0.68 6.44 2.72
N ALA A 97 0.92 7.50 3.48
CA ALA A 97 -0.12 8.11 4.31
C ALA A 97 -1.32 8.60 3.46
N ARG A 98 -1.05 9.31 2.36
CA ARG A 98 -2.08 9.81 1.43
C ARG A 98 -2.82 8.67 0.73
N ASP A 99 -2.09 7.63 0.31
CA ASP A 99 -2.67 6.46 -0.33
C ASP A 99 -3.65 5.75 0.62
N HIS A 100 -3.33 5.71 1.91
CA HIS A 100 -4.21 5.20 2.97
C HIS A 100 -5.21 6.23 3.51
N GLY A 101 -5.45 7.32 2.78
CA GLY A 101 -6.53 8.27 3.02
C GLY A 101 -6.28 9.29 4.14
N TYR A 102 -5.06 9.42 4.65
CA TYR A 102 -4.70 10.48 5.59
C TYR A 102 -4.55 11.82 4.85
N ARG A 103 -5.13 12.90 5.40
CA ARG A 103 -5.15 14.23 4.77
C ARG A 103 -4.59 15.38 5.62
N GLY A 104 -4.16 15.12 6.86
CA GLY A 104 -3.71 16.17 7.79
C GLY A 104 -4.80 16.51 8.78
#